data_AF-A0A3R9WAP8-F1
#
_entry.id   AF-A0A3R9WAP8-F1
#
_cell.length_a   1.000
_cell.length_b   1.000
_cell.length_c   1.000
_cell.angle_alpha   90.00
_cell.angle_beta   90.00
_cell.angle_gamma   90.00
#
_symmetry.space_group_name_H-M   'P 1'
#
loop_
_entity.id
_entity.type
_entity.pdbx_description
1 polymer ?
#
loop_
_entity_poly.entity_id
_entity_poly.type
_entity_poly.pdbx_seq_one_letter_code
_entity_poly.pdbx_strand_id
1 'polypeptide(L)'
;MPGGRLTHDERQEIAQGLAAGRTYSEIASRLDRPVSTVTREVARNGGAGLYRADVAHRATAGRARRRAQAPDRAPAGRGARDAHGRDPEAVRQVEEQFTAMMVGTGLPRMTARVLTCLYLTDGGSLTATELARHLQVSPASVSKAVGELEQQELIRRERDPGRRRDRYVIDADAWFRGWMASARQNTMLADFARRSARTLGTSTPSGARMQDIGDFFEHVGRAMVRAAEEWRRGSAP
;
A
#
# COMPACT_ATOMS: atom_id res chain seq x y z
N MET A 1 14.47 31.56 10.40
CA MET A 1 13.96 30.95 9.14
C MET A 1 12.46 30.76 9.25
N PRO A 2 11.61 31.61 8.66
CA PRO A 2 10.18 31.42 8.78
C PRO A 2 9.77 30.20 7.94
N GLY A 3 9.65 29.03 8.58
CA GLY A 3 9.15 27.78 8.02
C GLY A 3 7.62 27.67 8.04
N GLY A 4 6.93 28.80 8.17
CA GLY A 4 5.47 28.88 8.24
C GLY A 4 4.80 28.72 6.87
N ARG A 5 3.52 28.31 6.88
CA ARG A 5 2.67 28.29 5.68
C ARG A 5 2.60 29.70 5.08
N LEU A 6 2.56 29.78 3.75
CA LEU A 6 2.32 31.06 3.08
C LEU A 6 1.00 31.68 3.58
N THR A 7 0.97 32.99 3.80
CA THR A 7 -0.22 33.77 4.16
C THR A 7 -1.10 34.01 2.92
N HIS A 8 -2.24 34.68 3.07
CA HIS A 8 -3.04 35.10 1.90
C HIS A 8 -2.30 36.20 1.12
N ASP A 9 -1.74 37.17 1.82
CA ASP A 9 -0.98 38.29 1.24
C ASP A 9 0.24 37.79 0.44
N GLU A 10 1.03 36.87 1.01
CA GLU A 10 2.16 36.28 0.29
C GLU A 10 1.70 35.54 -0.98
N ARG A 11 0.48 34.97 -1.00
CA ARG A 11 -0.07 34.34 -2.21
C ARG A 11 -0.55 35.37 -3.23
N GLN A 12 -1.05 36.53 -2.79
CA GLN A 12 -1.40 37.63 -3.69
C GLN A 12 -0.15 38.19 -4.36
N GLU A 13 0.94 38.34 -3.63
CA GLU A 13 2.24 38.76 -4.18
C GLU A 13 2.80 37.76 -5.19
N ILE A 14 2.65 36.45 -4.95
CA ILE A 14 2.99 35.43 -5.97
C ILE A 14 2.13 35.64 -7.22
N ALA A 15 0.82 35.82 -7.09
CA ALA A 15 -0.06 36.02 -8.24
C ALA A 15 0.28 37.29 -9.04
N GLN A 16 0.57 38.40 -8.36
CA GLN A 16 1.01 39.65 -8.99
C GLN A 16 2.37 39.49 -9.67
N GLY A 17 3.31 38.79 -9.03
CA GLY A 17 4.63 38.52 -9.61
C GLY A 17 4.55 37.69 -10.89
N LEU A 18 3.67 36.67 -10.92
CA LEU A 18 3.43 35.86 -12.11
C LEU A 18 2.76 36.67 -13.23
N ALA A 19 1.76 37.50 -12.90
CA ALA A 19 1.10 38.37 -13.88
C ALA A 19 2.05 39.42 -14.47
N ALA A 20 3.02 39.89 -13.67
CA ALA A 20 4.08 40.79 -14.12
C ALA A 20 5.24 40.08 -14.85
N GLY A 21 5.13 38.77 -15.12
CA GLY A 21 6.16 38.00 -15.84
C GLY A 21 7.45 37.76 -15.06
N ARG A 22 7.44 37.92 -13.73
CA ARG A 22 8.62 37.72 -12.89
C ARG A 22 8.96 36.24 -12.74
N THR A 23 10.25 35.97 -12.59
CA THR A 23 10.76 34.62 -12.31
C THR A 23 10.41 34.17 -10.89
N TYR A 24 10.33 32.86 -10.66
CA TYR A 24 10.05 32.32 -9.32
C TYR A 24 11.11 32.70 -8.28
N SER A 25 12.37 32.90 -8.71
CA SER A 25 13.46 33.39 -7.87
C SER A 25 13.22 34.83 -7.40
N GLU A 26 12.80 35.73 -8.29
CA GLU A 26 12.52 37.13 -7.92
C GLU A 26 11.31 37.25 -6.99
N ILE A 27 10.27 36.45 -7.24
CA ILE A 27 9.09 36.37 -6.36
C ILE A 27 9.51 35.87 -4.98
N ALA A 28 10.33 34.82 -4.91
CA ALA A 28 10.78 34.24 -3.66
C ALA A 28 11.64 35.21 -2.83
N SER A 29 12.56 35.94 -3.49
CA SER A 29 13.39 36.95 -2.83
C SER A 29 12.56 38.10 -2.23
N ARG A 30 11.50 38.56 -2.92
CA ARG A 30 10.62 39.63 -2.41
C ARG A 30 9.82 39.20 -1.18
N LEU A 31 9.47 37.92 -1.11
CA LEU A 31 8.72 37.33 0.00
C LEU A 31 9.61 36.93 1.19
N ASP A 32 10.93 37.05 1.06
CA ASP A 32 11.91 36.45 1.99
C ASP A 32 11.65 34.95 2.22
N ARG A 33 11.34 34.22 1.14
CA ARG A 33 11.06 32.78 1.17
C ARG A 33 12.00 32.00 0.24
N PRO A 34 12.26 30.71 0.52
CA PRO A 34 12.98 29.85 -0.42
C PRO A 34 12.25 29.72 -1.76
N VAL A 35 12.98 29.68 -2.87
CA VAL A 35 12.43 29.49 -4.23
C VAL A 35 11.55 28.23 -4.31
N SER A 36 11.98 27.15 -3.65
CA SER A 36 11.23 25.90 -3.60
C SER A 36 9.84 26.02 -2.96
N THR A 37 9.58 27.06 -2.16
CA THR A 37 8.27 27.36 -1.58
C THR A 37 7.33 27.90 -2.65
N VAL A 38 7.79 28.88 -3.43
CA VAL A 38 7.02 29.47 -4.54
C VAL A 38 6.78 28.44 -5.63
N THR A 39 7.80 27.68 -6.04
CA THR A 39 7.66 26.63 -7.06
C THR A 39 6.63 25.57 -6.65
N ARG A 40 6.69 25.08 -5.40
CA ARG A 40 5.75 24.08 -4.89
C ARG A 40 4.34 24.63 -4.72
N GLU A 41 4.18 25.88 -4.32
CA GLU A 41 2.87 26.54 -4.20
C GLU A 41 2.23 26.70 -5.57
N VAL A 42 2.97 27.24 -6.56
CA VAL A 42 2.46 27.47 -7.91
C VAL A 42 2.12 26.14 -8.60
N ALA A 43 3.03 25.16 -8.57
CA ALA A 43 2.79 23.84 -9.15
C ALA A 43 1.57 23.13 -8.53
N ARG A 44 1.38 23.24 -7.22
CA ARG A 44 0.26 22.61 -6.50
C ARG A 44 -1.10 23.26 -6.79
N ASN A 45 -1.12 24.51 -7.28
CA ASN A 45 -2.35 25.27 -7.52
C ASN A 45 -2.57 25.61 -9.01
N GLY A 46 -2.11 24.73 -9.92
CA GLY A 46 -2.45 24.81 -11.35
C GLY A 46 -1.34 25.35 -12.25
N GLY A 47 -0.16 25.67 -11.71
CA GLY A 47 0.95 26.23 -12.49
C GLY A 47 0.80 27.73 -12.77
N ALA A 48 1.85 28.35 -13.30
CA ALA A 48 1.93 29.82 -13.46
C ALA A 48 0.76 30.42 -14.25
N GLY A 49 0.31 29.75 -15.31
CA GLY A 49 -0.77 30.24 -16.17
C GLY A 49 -2.17 30.19 -15.56
N LEU A 50 -2.38 29.39 -14.50
CA LEU A 50 -3.70 29.21 -13.87
C LEU A 50 -3.69 29.59 -12.38
N TYR A 51 -2.59 30.15 -11.89
CA TYR A 51 -2.42 30.42 -10.47
C TYR A 51 -3.33 31.58 -10.02
N ARG A 52 -4.17 31.33 -9.01
CA ARG A 52 -5.02 32.35 -8.37
C ARG A 52 -4.88 32.29 -6.85
N ALA A 53 -4.50 33.41 -6.24
CA ALA A 53 -4.22 33.52 -4.81
C ALA A 53 -5.40 33.06 -3.93
N ASP A 54 -6.62 33.49 -4.26
CA ASP A 54 -7.82 33.14 -3.48
C ASP A 54 -8.18 31.66 -3.56
N VAL A 55 -7.98 31.05 -4.73
CA VAL A 55 -8.20 29.62 -4.93
C VAL A 55 -7.16 28.83 -4.15
N ALA A 56 -5.90 29.22 -4.21
CA ALA A 56 -4.80 28.60 -3.48
C ALA A 56 -4.98 28.71 -1.95
N HIS A 57 -5.44 29.87 -1.48
CA HIS A 57 -5.74 30.11 -0.06
C HIS A 57 -6.93 29.28 0.43
N ARG A 58 -8.06 29.29 -0.30
CA ARG A 58 -9.23 28.45 0.02
C ARG A 58 -8.92 26.97 -0.05
N ALA A 59 -8.14 26.51 -1.03
CA ALA A 59 -7.71 25.12 -1.11
C ALA A 59 -6.86 24.72 0.10
N THR A 60 -6.03 25.63 0.61
CA THR A 60 -5.21 25.44 1.80
C THR A 60 -6.06 25.39 3.09
N ALA A 61 -7.06 26.26 3.21
CA ALA A 61 -8.03 26.25 4.31
C ALA A 61 -8.93 25.00 4.27
N GLY A 62 -9.42 24.61 3.09
CA GLY A 62 -10.22 23.39 2.90
C GLY A 62 -9.45 22.10 3.16
N ARG A 63 -8.12 22.09 2.96
CA ARG A 63 -7.23 20.99 3.36
C ARG A 63 -6.98 20.96 4.86
N ALA A 64 -6.82 22.13 5.50
CA ALA A 64 -6.68 22.23 6.94
C ALA A 64 -7.96 21.77 7.66
N ARG A 65 -9.14 22.20 7.17
CA ARG A 65 -10.45 21.74 7.66
C ARG A 65 -10.66 20.25 7.46
N ARG A 66 -10.28 19.67 6.30
CA ARG A 66 -10.31 18.20 6.09
C ARG A 66 -9.34 17.42 6.98
N ARG A 67 -8.27 18.06 7.46
CA ARG A 67 -7.33 17.46 8.43
C ARG A 67 -7.83 17.59 9.86
N ALA A 68 -8.61 18.63 10.18
CA ALA A 68 -9.32 18.80 11.45
C ALA A 68 -10.63 17.98 11.51
N GLN A 69 -11.22 17.65 10.36
CA GLN A 69 -12.39 16.75 10.20
C GLN A 69 -11.99 15.32 9.82
N ALA A 70 -10.69 15.00 9.74
CA ALA A 70 -10.30 13.61 9.97
C ALA A 70 -10.81 13.30 11.38
N PRO A 71 -11.57 12.22 11.60
CA PRO A 71 -12.23 12.00 12.88
C PRO A 71 -11.15 12.03 13.95
N ASP A 72 -11.20 13.09 14.76
CA ASP A 72 -10.65 13.08 16.08
C ASP A 72 -11.27 11.85 16.73
N ARG A 73 -10.43 10.88 17.11
CA ARG A 73 -10.91 9.71 17.86
C ARG A 73 -11.32 10.28 19.22
N ALA A 74 -12.54 10.81 19.28
CA ALA A 74 -13.26 10.96 20.53
C ALA A 74 -13.14 9.60 21.23
N PRO A 75 -12.83 9.56 22.53
CA PRO A 75 -12.75 8.29 23.24
C PRO A 75 -14.11 7.62 23.04
N ALA A 76 -14.12 6.55 22.26
CA ALA A 76 -15.33 5.83 21.93
C ALA A 76 -15.99 5.46 23.25
N GLY A 77 -17.19 5.99 23.49
CA GLY A 77 -18.03 5.49 24.56
C GLY A 77 -18.11 3.98 24.39
N ARG A 78 -17.79 3.24 25.46
CA ARG A 78 -17.93 1.77 25.49
C ARG A 78 -19.31 1.43 24.95
N GLY A 79 -19.39 0.85 23.75
CA GLY A 79 -20.64 0.43 23.11
C GLY A 79 -21.03 1.12 21.79
N ALA A 80 -20.27 2.08 21.27
CA ALA A 80 -20.54 2.61 19.92
C ALA A 80 -20.22 1.55 18.86
N ARG A 81 -21.26 0.97 18.24
CA ARG A 81 -21.12 0.02 17.13
C ARG A 81 -20.70 0.73 15.85
N ASP A 82 -19.99 0.03 14.96
CA ASP A 82 -19.61 0.56 13.65
C ASP A 82 -20.80 0.63 12.68
N ALA A 83 -20.55 1.04 11.43
CA ALA A 83 -21.57 1.16 10.37
C ALA A 83 -22.33 -0.16 10.07
N HIS A 84 -21.80 -1.29 10.50
CA HIS A 84 -22.35 -2.63 10.33
C HIS A 84 -22.85 -3.23 11.66
N GLY A 85 -22.92 -2.44 12.73
CA GLY A 85 -23.38 -2.91 14.03
C GLY A 85 -22.33 -3.72 14.80
N ARG A 86 -21.06 -3.76 14.40
CA ARG A 86 -20.00 -4.53 15.09
C ARG A 86 -19.37 -3.72 16.20
N ASP A 87 -18.88 -4.39 17.24
CA ASP A 87 -18.05 -3.75 18.27
C ASP A 87 -16.68 -3.37 17.68
N PRO A 88 -16.30 -2.08 17.64
CA PRO A 88 -15.01 -1.66 17.11
C PRO A 88 -13.81 -2.27 17.84
N GLU A 89 -13.95 -2.61 19.12
CA GLU A 89 -12.89 -3.26 19.89
C GLU A 89 -12.68 -4.70 19.42
N ALA A 90 -13.78 -5.45 19.20
CA ALA A 90 -13.72 -6.81 18.66
C ALA A 90 -13.11 -6.82 17.25
N VAL A 91 -13.48 -5.86 16.39
CA VAL A 91 -12.89 -5.73 15.04
C VAL A 91 -11.38 -5.46 15.13
N ARG A 92 -10.95 -4.58 16.03
CA ARG A 92 -9.52 -4.31 16.23
C ARG A 92 -8.79 -5.56 16.72
N GLN A 93 -9.40 -6.34 17.61
CA GLN A 93 -8.80 -7.58 18.11
C GLN A 93 -8.64 -8.62 16.99
N VAL A 94 -9.62 -8.75 16.09
CA VAL A 94 -9.51 -9.60 14.90
C VAL A 94 -8.37 -9.11 13.98
N GLU A 95 -8.26 -7.80 13.74
CA GLU A 95 -7.16 -7.23 12.96
C GLU A 95 -5.79 -7.55 13.57
N GLU A 96 -5.65 -7.39 14.88
CA GLU A 96 -4.40 -7.67 15.61
C GLU A 96 -4.03 -9.16 15.57
N GLN A 97 -4.99 -10.06 15.82
CA GLN A 97 -4.77 -11.51 15.77
C GLN A 97 -4.43 -11.98 14.36
N PHE A 98 -5.15 -11.50 13.35
CA PHE A 98 -4.89 -11.88 11.97
C PHE A 98 -3.52 -11.37 11.52
N THR A 99 -3.17 -10.13 11.86
CA THR A 99 -1.82 -9.59 11.60
C THR A 99 -0.74 -10.45 12.27
N ALA A 100 -0.92 -10.83 13.53
CA ALA A 100 0.04 -11.65 14.26
C ALA A 100 0.22 -13.04 13.61
N MET A 101 -0.87 -13.67 13.20
CA MET A 101 -0.83 -14.94 12.46
C MET A 101 -0.03 -14.80 11.16
N MET A 102 -0.29 -13.76 10.37
CA MET A 102 0.42 -13.52 9.11
C MET A 102 1.90 -13.21 9.30
N VAL A 103 2.28 -12.55 10.39
CA VAL A 103 3.71 -12.40 10.74
C VAL A 103 4.33 -13.75 11.10
N GLY A 104 3.58 -14.61 11.79
CA GLY A 104 4.01 -15.98 12.12
C GLY A 104 4.29 -16.86 10.90
N THR A 105 3.70 -16.56 9.73
CA THR A 105 3.99 -17.27 8.47
C THR A 105 5.24 -16.76 7.75
N GLY A 106 5.90 -15.72 8.27
CA GLY A 106 7.13 -15.16 7.72
C GLY A 106 6.97 -13.86 6.92
N LEU A 107 5.77 -13.30 6.82
CA LEU A 107 5.57 -11.99 6.19
C LEU A 107 6.20 -10.87 7.04
N PRO A 108 6.86 -9.87 6.41
CA PRO A 108 7.27 -8.67 7.11
C PRO A 108 6.06 -7.99 7.77
N ARG A 109 6.24 -7.50 9.00
CA ARG A 109 5.14 -6.93 9.81
C ARG A 109 4.30 -5.89 9.08
N MET A 110 4.92 -5.01 8.29
CA MET A 110 4.19 -4.00 7.53
C MET A 110 3.39 -4.58 6.36
N THR A 111 3.95 -5.58 5.69
CA THR A 111 3.32 -6.31 4.58
C THR A 111 2.09 -7.08 5.09
N ALA A 112 2.22 -7.78 6.23
CA ALA A 112 1.12 -8.42 6.94
C ALA A 112 -0.01 -7.43 7.30
N ARG A 113 0.34 -6.28 7.90
CA ARG A 113 -0.64 -5.23 8.26
C ARG A 113 -1.41 -4.68 7.05
N VAL A 114 -0.73 -4.43 5.93
CA VAL A 114 -1.39 -3.97 4.69
C VAL A 114 -2.35 -5.03 4.17
N LEU A 115 -1.93 -6.29 4.13
CA LEU A 115 -2.76 -7.39 3.66
C LEU A 115 -4.00 -7.60 4.56
N THR A 116 -3.83 -7.55 5.88
CA THR A 116 -4.94 -7.64 6.85
C THR A 116 -5.94 -6.49 6.64
N CYS A 117 -5.48 -5.24 6.48
CA CYS A 117 -6.36 -4.11 6.17
C CYS A 117 -7.19 -4.33 4.89
N LEU A 118 -6.59 -4.94 3.86
CA LEU A 118 -7.28 -5.23 2.61
C LEU A 118 -8.27 -6.39 2.73
N TYR A 119 -8.03 -7.37 3.61
CA TYR A 119 -8.96 -8.47 3.88
C TYR A 119 -10.18 -8.02 4.69
N LEU A 120 -9.98 -7.11 5.65
CA LEU A 120 -11.02 -6.70 6.59
C LEU A 120 -11.76 -5.43 6.19
N THR A 121 -11.42 -4.82 5.05
CA THR A 121 -12.11 -3.62 4.56
C THR A 121 -13.47 -3.98 3.97
N ASP A 122 -14.53 -3.37 4.49
CA ASP A 122 -15.90 -3.58 3.97
C ASP A 122 -16.07 -2.99 2.55
N GLY A 123 -15.20 -2.06 2.15
CA GLY A 123 -15.22 -1.45 0.81
C GLY A 123 -14.60 -2.29 -0.30
N GLY A 124 -14.07 -3.48 0.02
CA GLY A 124 -13.41 -4.41 -0.91
C GLY A 124 -12.10 -3.92 -1.56
N SER A 125 -11.79 -2.63 -1.45
CA SER A 125 -10.58 -2.02 -1.99
C SER A 125 -10.11 -0.84 -1.14
N LEU A 126 -8.81 -0.58 -1.14
CA LEU A 126 -8.22 0.60 -0.51
C LEU A 126 -7.19 1.26 -1.42
N THR A 127 -7.08 2.58 -1.36
CA THR A 127 -5.98 3.33 -1.98
C THR A 127 -4.76 3.37 -1.07
N ALA A 128 -3.57 3.67 -1.62
CA ALA A 128 -2.35 3.87 -0.81
C ALA A 128 -2.53 4.94 0.29
N THR A 129 -3.35 5.97 0.03
CA THR A 129 -3.62 7.04 1.00
C THR A 129 -4.53 6.57 2.13
N GLU A 130 -5.51 5.73 1.84
CA GLU A 130 -6.40 5.14 2.86
C GLU A 130 -5.64 4.14 3.71
N LEU A 131 -4.83 3.28 3.10
CA LEU A 131 -3.92 2.37 3.81
C LEU A 131 -2.97 3.12 4.75
N ALA A 132 -2.31 4.18 4.28
CA ALA A 132 -1.40 4.98 5.10
C ALA A 132 -2.13 5.63 6.30
N ARG A 133 -3.38 6.06 6.09
CA ARG A 133 -4.21 6.64 7.15
C ARG A 133 -4.66 5.60 8.18
N HIS A 134 -5.19 4.47 7.72
CA HIS A 134 -5.65 3.38 8.59
C HIS A 134 -4.50 2.84 9.44
N LEU A 135 -3.36 2.58 8.81
CA LEU A 135 -2.19 2.00 9.47
C LEU A 135 -1.38 3.00 10.27
N GLN A 136 -1.67 4.31 10.14
CA GLN A 136 -0.91 5.42 10.73
C GLN A 136 0.58 5.37 10.38
N VAL A 137 0.90 5.13 9.11
CA VAL A 137 2.27 5.04 8.61
C VAL A 137 2.52 5.98 7.43
N SER A 138 3.79 6.12 7.03
CA SER A 138 4.13 6.92 5.86
C SER A 138 3.62 6.29 4.55
N PRO A 139 3.28 7.08 3.53
CA PRO A 139 2.94 6.55 2.21
C PRO A 139 4.04 5.68 1.61
N ALA A 140 5.31 6.00 1.86
CA ALA A 140 6.44 5.21 1.36
C ALA A 140 6.48 3.79 1.95
N SER A 141 6.16 3.64 3.24
CA SER A 141 6.05 2.34 3.90
C SER A 141 4.95 1.48 3.27
N VAL A 142 3.81 2.11 2.92
CA VAL A 142 2.72 1.44 2.21
C VAL A 142 3.16 1.03 0.80
N SER A 143 3.79 1.92 0.04
CA SER A 143 4.22 1.63 -1.32
C SER A 143 5.17 0.43 -1.40
N LYS A 144 6.11 0.31 -0.46
CA LYS A 144 7.01 -0.85 -0.40
C LYS A 144 6.25 -2.15 -0.12
N ALA A 145 5.38 -2.15 0.88
CA ALA A 145 4.59 -3.32 1.26
C ALA A 145 3.63 -3.76 0.14
N VAL A 146 2.97 -2.80 -0.51
CA VAL A 146 2.10 -3.05 -1.67
C VAL A 146 2.90 -3.66 -2.82
N GLY A 147 4.08 -3.11 -3.15
CA GLY A 147 4.91 -3.66 -4.22
C GLY A 147 5.34 -5.10 -3.97
N GLU A 148 5.64 -5.44 -2.70
CA GLU A 148 5.93 -6.82 -2.30
C GLU A 148 4.71 -7.74 -2.46
N LEU A 149 3.52 -7.29 -2.04
CA LEU A 149 2.28 -8.06 -2.19
C LEU A 149 1.87 -8.23 -3.66
N GLU A 150 2.10 -7.23 -4.51
CA GLU A 150 1.88 -7.33 -5.96
C GLU A 150 2.85 -8.33 -6.59
N GLN A 151 4.13 -8.29 -6.21
CA GLN A 151 5.15 -9.24 -6.68
C GLN A 151 4.80 -10.69 -6.30
N GLN A 152 4.19 -10.89 -5.13
CA GLN A 152 3.71 -12.19 -4.67
C GLN A 152 2.33 -12.56 -5.22
N GLU A 153 1.74 -11.74 -6.09
CA GLU A 153 0.40 -11.92 -6.69
C GLU A 153 -0.76 -12.00 -5.68
N LEU A 154 -0.53 -11.55 -4.43
CA LEU A 154 -1.50 -11.59 -3.33
C LEU A 154 -2.53 -10.45 -3.42
N ILE A 155 -2.19 -9.37 -4.11
CA ILE A 155 -3.09 -8.25 -4.36
C ILE A 155 -3.02 -7.85 -5.82
N ARG A 156 -4.08 -7.23 -6.33
CA ARG A 156 -4.09 -6.60 -7.65
C ARG A 156 -4.30 -5.10 -7.52
N ARG A 157 -3.68 -4.37 -8.43
CA ARG A 157 -3.90 -2.94 -8.61
C ARG A 157 -4.90 -2.67 -9.72
N GLU A 158 -5.94 -1.94 -9.37
CA GLU A 158 -6.97 -1.45 -10.27
C GLU A 158 -6.86 0.06 -10.45
N ARG A 159 -7.09 0.53 -11.67
CA ARG A 159 -7.27 1.96 -11.93
C ARG A 159 -8.75 2.26 -11.96
N ASP A 160 -9.16 3.15 -11.07
CA ASP A 160 -10.50 3.69 -11.02
C ASP A 160 -10.81 4.42 -12.35
N PRO A 161 -11.80 3.98 -13.15
CA PRO A 161 -12.07 4.55 -14.49
C PRO A 161 -12.43 6.05 -14.50
N GLY A 162 -12.64 6.68 -13.35
CA GLY A 162 -12.90 8.13 -13.24
C GLY A 162 -11.88 8.91 -12.41
N ARG A 163 -10.92 8.25 -11.74
CA ARG A 163 -9.91 8.91 -10.89
C ARG A 163 -8.51 8.39 -11.20
N ARG A 164 -7.53 9.30 -11.28
CA ARG A 164 -6.08 8.98 -11.41
C ARG A 164 -5.47 8.26 -10.19
N ARG A 165 -6.23 7.50 -9.40
CA ARG A 165 -5.75 6.84 -8.18
C ARG A 165 -5.83 5.33 -8.34
N ASP A 166 -4.71 4.69 -8.08
CA ASP A 166 -4.61 3.25 -7.98
C ASP A 166 -5.33 2.75 -6.71
N ARG A 167 -6.16 1.72 -6.88
CA ARG A 167 -6.84 0.97 -5.80
C ARG A 167 -6.26 -0.42 -5.71
N TYR A 168 -6.11 -0.92 -4.50
CA TYR A 168 -5.63 -2.27 -4.24
C TYR A 168 -6.81 -3.13 -3.79
N VAL A 169 -6.95 -4.28 -4.42
CA VAL A 169 -8.02 -5.25 -4.18
C VAL A 169 -7.41 -6.60 -3.83
N ILE A 170 -8.06 -7.30 -2.91
CA ILE A 170 -7.90 -8.75 -2.77
C ILE A 170 -8.96 -9.37 -3.66
N ASP A 171 -8.49 -10.10 -4.64
CA ASP A 171 -9.34 -10.84 -5.55
C ASP A 171 -9.98 -12.04 -4.85
N ALA A 172 -11.16 -12.47 -5.31
CA ALA A 172 -11.78 -13.71 -4.82
C ALA A 172 -10.85 -14.92 -5.02
N ASP A 173 -9.96 -14.84 -6.02
CA ASP A 173 -8.94 -15.85 -6.32
C ASP A 173 -7.54 -15.51 -5.77
N ALA A 174 -7.39 -14.46 -4.94
CA ALA A 174 -6.07 -14.05 -4.44
C ALA A 174 -5.40 -15.15 -3.61
N TRP A 175 -6.18 -15.87 -2.82
CA TRP A 175 -5.71 -17.05 -2.08
C TRP A 175 -5.33 -18.18 -3.04
N PHE A 176 -6.08 -18.39 -4.13
CA PHE A 176 -5.78 -19.39 -5.16
C PHE A 176 -4.47 -19.06 -5.90
N ARG A 177 -4.26 -17.79 -6.27
CA ARG A 177 -3.00 -17.35 -6.91
C ARG A 177 -1.82 -17.45 -5.97
N GLY A 178 -1.97 -17.03 -4.70
CA GLY A 178 -0.92 -17.20 -3.69
C GLY A 178 -0.55 -18.66 -3.49
N TRP A 179 -1.55 -19.55 -3.46
CA TRP A 179 -1.36 -20.99 -3.39
C TRP A 179 -0.60 -21.54 -4.61
N MET A 180 -1.00 -21.15 -5.82
CA MET A 180 -0.31 -21.52 -7.06
C MET A 180 1.10 -20.94 -7.14
N ALA A 181 1.33 -19.73 -6.64
CA ALA A 181 2.66 -19.13 -6.55
C ALA A 181 3.57 -19.91 -5.59
N SER A 182 3.05 -20.33 -4.44
CA SER A 182 3.78 -21.18 -3.50
C SER A 182 4.10 -22.56 -4.11
N ALA A 183 3.14 -23.17 -4.84
CA ALA A 183 3.40 -24.40 -5.57
C ALA A 183 4.54 -24.25 -6.60
N ARG A 184 4.57 -23.13 -7.35
CA ARG A 184 5.67 -22.81 -8.28
C ARG A 184 7.01 -22.67 -7.57
N GLN A 185 7.04 -22.01 -6.40
CA GLN A 185 8.26 -21.87 -5.60
C GLN A 185 8.80 -23.24 -5.13
N ASN A 186 7.92 -24.13 -4.68
CA ASN A 186 8.30 -25.49 -4.29
C ASN A 186 8.92 -26.27 -5.47
N THR A 187 8.35 -26.15 -6.67
CA THR A 187 8.93 -26.76 -7.89
C THR A 187 10.32 -26.20 -8.19
N MET A 188 10.52 -24.88 -8.09
CA MET A 188 11.85 -24.28 -8.30
C MET A 188 12.88 -24.79 -7.30
N LEU A 189 12.49 -24.93 -6.03
CA LEU A 189 13.37 -25.44 -4.98
C LEU A 189 13.72 -26.91 -5.20
N ALA A 190 12.74 -27.72 -5.63
CA ALA A 190 12.95 -29.11 -5.99
C ALA A 190 13.96 -29.27 -7.14
N ASP A 191 13.82 -28.45 -8.19
CA ASP A 191 14.72 -28.48 -9.34
C ASP A 191 16.13 -28.01 -8.99
N PHE A 192 16.24 -27.00 -8.12
CA PHE A 192 17.54 -26.58 -7.60
C PHE A 192 18.19 -27.71 -6.80
N ALA A 193 17.47 -28.32 -5.85
CA ALA A 193 17.99 -29.39 -5.02
C ALA A 193 18.44 -30.60 -5.86
N ARG A 194 17.67 -31.00 -6.88
CA ARG A 194 18.06 -32.06 -7.83
C ARG A 194 19.31 -31.73 -8.65
N ARG A 195 19.45 -30.49 -9.12
CA ARG A 195 20.67 -30.06 -9.82
C ARG A 195 21.87 -30.12 -8.87
N SER A 196 21.72 -29.61 -7.65
CA SER A 196 22.78 -29.64 -6.64
C SER A 196 23.15 -31.06 -6.23
N ALA A 197 22.19 -31.99 -6.10
CA ALA A 197 22.46 -33.40 -5.82
C ALA A 197 23.36 -34.05 -6.88
N ARG A 198 23.11 -33.74 -8.17
CA ARG A 198 23.95 -34.20 -9.28
C ARG A 198 25.36 -33.60 -9.23
N THR A 199 25.48 -32.31 -8.93
CA THR A 199 26.79 -31.64 -8.80
C THR A 199 27.60 -32.15 -7.61
N LEU A 200 26.95 -32.42 -6.48
CA LEU A 200 27.59 -32.92 -5.27
C LEU A 200 27.88 -34.43 -5.33
N GLY A 201 27.37 -35.12 -6.35
CA GLY A 201 27.38 -36.57 -6.45
C GLY A 201 26.30 -37.20 -5.57
N THR A 202 25.35 -37.90 -6.19
CA THR A 202 24.17 -38.47 -5.50
C THR A 202 24.52 -39.56 -4.50
N SER A 203 25.70 -40.18 -4.61
CA SER A 203 26.23 -41.15 -3.65
C SER A 203 26.88 -40.51 -2.42
N THR A 204 27.10 -39.20 -2.41
CA THR A 204 27.63 -38.51 -1.23
C THR A 204 26.52 -38.20 -0.23
N PRO A 205 26.83 -38.11 1.08
CA PRO A 205 25.82 -37.74 2.08
C PRO A 205 25.14 -36.39 1.82
N SER A 206 25.85 -35.42 1.24
CA SER A 206 25.28 -34.12 0.87
C SER A 206 24.42 -34.20 -0.38
N GLY A 207 24.81 -35.00 -1.37
CA GLY A 207 24.00 -35.28 -2.55
C GLY A 207 22.69 -35.99 -2.21
N ALA A 208 22.74 -37.01 -1.35
CA ALA A 208 21.57 -37.73 -0.85
C ALA A 208 20.58 -36.79 -0.15
N ARG A 209 21.05 -35.93 0.78
CA ARG A 209 20.18 -34.92 1.42
C ARG A 209 19.51 -33.96 0.42
N MET A 210 20.25 -33.52 -0.59
CA MET A 210 19.69 -32.64 -1.62
C MET A 210 18.66 -33.37 -2.48
N GLN A 211 18.84 -34.66 -2.71
CA GLN A 211 17.88 -35.49 -3.40
C GLN A 211 16.59 -35.64 -2.58
N ASP A 212 16.71 -35.95 -1.28
CA ASP A 212 15.57 -36.06 -0.36
C ASP A 212 14.76 -34.76 -0.27
N ILE A 213 15.46 -33.61 -0.16
CA ILE A 213 14.82 -32.28 -0.18
C ILE A 213 14.08 -32.06 -1.50
N GLY A 214 14.70 -32.43 -2.63
CA GLY A 214 14.11 -32.29 -3.95
C GLY A 214 12.81 -33.09 -4.11
N ASP A 215 12.83 -34.35 -3.68
CA ASP A 215 11.68 -35.25 -3.77
C ASP A 215 10.52 -34.77 -2.90
N PHE A 216 10.82 -34.28 -1.69
CA PHE A 216 9.82 -33.69 -0.80
C PHE A 216 9.13 -32.47 -1.43
N PHE A 217 9.90 -31.47 -1.89
CA PHE A 217 9.32 -30.25 -2.44
C PHE A 217 8.59 -30.48 -3.76
N GLU A 218 9.00 -31.45 -4.59
CA GLU A 218 8.23 -31.86 -5.76
C GLU A 218 6.89 -32.49 -5.37
N HIS A 219 6.88 -33.38 -4.38
CA HIS A 219 5.66 -34.01 -3.90
C HIS A 219 4.67 -32.96 -3.39
N VAL A 220 5.14 -32.06 -2.52
CA VAL A 220 4.33 -30.97 -1.95
C VAL A 220 3.81 -30.04 -3.05
N GLY A 221 4.68 -29.60 -3.97
CA GLY A 221 4.28 -28.74 -5.09
C GLY A 221 3.16 -29.37 -5.94
N ARG A 222 3.27 -30.66 -6.27
CA ARG A 222 2.22 -31.39 -7.02
C ARG A 222 0.94 -31.58 -6.22
N ALA A 223 1.03 -31.83 -4.92
CA ALA A 223 -0.15 -31.94 -4.06
C ALA A 223 -0.92 -30.61 -3.98
N MET A 224 -0.19 -29.50 -3.85
CA MET A 224 -0.76 -28.15 -3.83
C MET A 224 -1.51 -27.83 -5.12
N VAL A 225 -0.92 -28.09 -6.29
CA VAL A 225 -1.59 -27.84 -7.58
C VAL A 225 -2.89 -28.66 -7.68
N ARG A 226 -2.84 -29.95 -7.35
CA ARG A 226 -4.02 -30.83 -7.42
C ARG A 226 -5.16 -30.37 -6.52
N ALA A 227 -4.87 -30.05 -5.26
CA ALA A 227 -5.88 -29.55 -4.33
C ALA A 227 -6.55 -28.25 -4.83
N ALA A 228 -5.76 -27.35 -5.44
CA ALA A 228 -6.28 -26.12 -6.01
C ALA A 228 -7.20 -26.37 -7.22
N GLU A 229 -6.80 -27.27 -8.13
CA GLU A 229 -7.59 -27.66 -9.30
C GLU A 229 -8.88 -28.41 -8.92
N GLU A 230 -8.85 -29.23 -7.88
CA GLU A 230 -10.03 -29.92 -7.34
C GLU A 230 -11.03 -28.93 -6.75
N TRP A 231 -10.57 -27.99 -5.92
CA TRP A 231 -11.44 -26.96 -5.37
C TRP A 231 -12.08 -26.09 -6.45
N ARG A 232 -11.32 -25.71 -7.49
CA ARG A 232 -11.84 -24.92 -8.61
C ARG A 232 -12.90 -25.66 -9.42
N ARG A 233 -12.78 -26.98 -9.54
CA ARG A 233 -13.80 -27.83 -10.19
C ARG A 233 -15.05 -28.03 -9.33
N GLY A 234 -14.89 -28.04 -8.00
CA GLY A 234 -16.00 -28.18 -7.04
C GLY A 234 -16.70 -26.88 -6.65
N SER A 235 -16.07 -25.72 -6.89
CA SER A 235 -16.59 -24.38 -6.53
C SER A 235 -17.12 -23.59 -7.74
N ALA A 236 -17.16 -24.20 -8.93
CA ALA A 236 -17.84 -23.62 -10.08
C ALA A 236 -19.37 -23.80 -9.91
N PRO A 237 -20.17 -22.72 -9.99
CA PRO A 237 -21.63 -22.85 -10.04
C PRO A 237 -22.11 -23.59 -11.30
#